data_AF-A0A9P4G9R8-F1
#
_entry.id   AF-A0A9P4G9R8-F1
#
_cell.length_a   1.000
_cell.length_b   1.000
_cell.length_c   1.000
_cell.angle_alpha   90.00
_cell.angle_beta   90.00
_cell.angle_gamma   90.00
#
_symmetry.space_group_name_H-M   'P 1'
#
loop_
_entity.id
_entity.type
_entity.pdbx_description
1 polymer ?
#
loop_
_entity_poly.entity_id
_entity_poly.type
_entity_poly.pdbx_seq_one_letter_code
_entity_poly.pdbx_strand_id
1 'polypeptide(L)'
;MPPSQQGPLCSCLHPPLTITPTQSTHAKPCDQSSSHDPIPSTSTTSVVVYIVTDTCYPTVSSFDSNIGTTTVDSAHSTKSSANARAKKIIYQNDGGGCTVDIDKIIEEVRQGLYTGIGVGGKEEKEGCCFARRCAVEGKLVDEDSEDEESGESGVGELDGVVDRDGDLDVDMG
;
A
#
# COMPACT_ATOMS: atom_id res chain seq x y z
N MET A 1 6.43 -23.31 63.30
CA MET A 1 6.92 -23.74 61.97
C MET A 1 6.12 -23.01 60.89
N PRO A 2 6.63 -21.92 60.28
CA PRO A 2 6.39 -21.58 58.87
C PRO A 2 7.41 -22.38 57.99
N PRO A 3 7.30 -22.52 56.64
CA PRO A 3 6.99 -21.52 55.60
C PRO A 3 5.99 -22.07 54.53
N SER A 4 5.63 -21.51 53.38
CA SER A 4 6.22 -20.62 52.35
C SER A 4 5.05 -19.99 51.57
N GLN A 5 4.95 -18.68 51.36
CA GLN A 5 5.62 -17.85 50.35
C GLN A 5 5.50 -18.31 48.89
N GLN A 6 4.68 -17.60 48.10
CA GLN A 6 5.13 -16.93 46.87
C GLN A 6 4.09 -15.89 46.43
N GLY A 7 4.56 -14.64 46.32
CA GLY A 7 3.75 -13.45 46.04
C GLY A 7 3.62 -13.12 44.54
N PRO A 8 2.98 -11.98 44.22
CA PRO A 8 2.77 -11.49 42.87
C PRO A 8 3.98 -10.65 42.42
N LEU A 9 4.40 -10.78 41.16
CA LEU A 9 5.38 -9.87 40.56
C LEU A 9 4.81 -9.27 39.27
N CYS A 10 4.28 -8.05 39.41
CA CYS A 10 4.33 -7.05 38.35
C CYS A 10 5.80 -6.72 38.05
N SER A 11 6.15 -6.59 36.77
CA SER A 11 7.44 -6.03 36.36
C SER A 11 7.20 -5.01 35.25
N CYS A 12 7.16 -3.75 35.67
CA CYS A 12 7.39 -2.55 34.86
C CYS A 12 8.80 -2.02 35.25
N LEU A 13 9.43 -1.19 34.39
CA LEU A 13 10.69 -0.42 34.57
C LEU A 13 11.99 -1.18 34.15
N HIS A 14 12.94 -0.70 33.32
CA HIS A 14 13.28 0.59 32.67
C HIS A 14 14.34 0.36 31.52
N PRO A 15 14.62 1.36 30.63
CA PRO A 15 15.84 1.49 29.78
C PRO A 15 17.02 2.08 30.63
N PRO A 16 18.24 2.49 30.15
CA PRO A 16 18.74 2.81 28.79
C PRO A 16 20.18 2.32 28.45
N LEU A 17 20.68 2.59 27.23
CA LEU A 17 22.13 2.72 27.00
C LEU A 17 22.45 3.92 26.10
N THR A 18 23.01 4.93 26.76
CA THR A 18 23.67 6.12 26.20
C THR A 18 25.09 5.74 25.80
N ILE A 19 25.52 6.10 24.58
CA ILE A 19 26.94 6.16 24.24
C ILE A 19 27.19 7.47 23.49
N THR A 20 27.78 8.43 24.21
CA THR A 20 28.41 9.64 23.70
C THR A 20 29.92 9.42 23.68
N PRO A 21 30.63 9.91 22.65
CA PRO A 21 31.99 10.41 22.81
C PRO A 21 32.08 11.92 22.54
N THR A 22 32.86 12.59 23.39
CA THR A 22 33.03 14.05 23.50
C THR A 22 34.27 14.54 22.74
N GLN A 23 34.09 15.68 22.04
CA GLN A 23 35.04 16.75 21.66
C GLN A 23 36.28 16.50 20.76
N SER A 24 36.36 17.33 19.72
CA SER A 24 37.53 18.19 19.48
C SER A 24 37.10 19.54 18.87
N THR A 25 37.80 20.60 19.23
CA THR A 25 37.43 22.03 19.13
C THR A 25 38.24 22.75 18.03
N HIS A 26 37.69 23.87 17.53
CA HIS A 26 38.25 24.90 16.60
C HIS A 26 38.10 24.60 15.09
N ALA A 27 37.60 25.48 14.21
CA ALA A 27 37.49 26.95 14.22
C ALA A 27 36.34 27.47 13.31
N LYS A 28 35.85 28.68 13.60
CA LYS A 28 35.16 29.62 12.67
C LYS A 28 36.20 30.68 12.24
N PRO A 29 35.94 31.59 11.27
CA PRO A 29 35.01 31.57 10.13
C PRO A 29 35.66 32.11 8.82
N CYS A 30 34.99 31.99 7.67
CA CYS A 30 35.06 33.00 6.62
C CYS A 30 33.82 32.99 5.71
N ASP A 31 33.11 34.11 5.73
CA ASP A 31 32.22 34.60 4.69
C ASP A 31 32.86 34.49 3.31
N GLN A 32 32.21 33.80 2.38
CA GLN A 32 32.16 34.23 0.98
C GLN A 32 30.75 34.04 0.45
N SER A 33 30.08 35.18 0.29
CA SER A 33 28.93 35.36 -0.59
C SER A 33 29.25 34.74 -1.96
N SER A 34 28.52 33.68 -2.31
CA SER A 34 28.37 33.25 -3.69
C SER A 34 26.88 32.99 -3.89
N SER A 35 26.24 34.00 -4.46
CA SER A 35 24.89 33.94 -5.03
C SER A 35 24.88 32.89 -6.13
N HIS A 36 24.61 31.65 -5.74
CA HIS A 36 24.02 30.66 -6.63
C HIS A 36 22.56 30.55 -6.22
N ASP A 37 21.69 31.05 -7.10
CA ASP A 37 20.27 30.75 -7.06
C ASP A 37 20.07 29.26 -6.76
N PRO A 38 19.24 28.89 -5.77
CA PRO A 38 18.80 27.51 -5.66
C PRO A 38 17.95 27.24 -6.89
N ILE A 39 18.54 26.63 -7.91
CA ILE A 39 17.79 25.87 -8.90
C ILE A 39 16.95 24.89 -8.06
N PRO A 40 15.60 24.94 -8.10
CA PRO A 40 14.79 23.95 -7.45
C PRO A 40 15.13 22.62 -8.12
N SER A 41 16.00 21.87 -7.46
CA SER A 41 16.25 20.48 -7.80
C SER A 41 15.01 19.77 -7.30
N THR A 42 13.99 19.67 -8.15
CA THR A 42 12.85 18.79 -7.92
C THR A 42 13.41 17.37 -7.90
N SER A 43 13.92 16.96 -6.74
CA SER A 43 14.31 15.59 -6.50
C SER A 43 13.01 14.80 -6.43
N THR A 44 12.56 14.29 -7.57
CA THR A 44 11.46 13.32 -7.63
C THR A 44 11.85 12.16 -6.73
N THR A 45 11.30 12.09 -5.52
CA THR A 45 11.53 10.98 -4.61
C THR A 45 10.70 9.81 -5.10
N SER A 46 11.30 8.92 -5.89
CA SER A 46 10.61 7.69 -6.29
C SER A 46 10.40 6.80 -5.05
N VAL A 47 9.14 6.52 -4.70
CA VAL A 47 8.79 5.64 -3.58
C VAL A 47 8.42 4.25 -4.10
N VAL A 48 8.89 3.20 -3.44
CA VAL A 48 8.48 1.82 -3.76
C VAL A 48 7.23 1.48 -2.94
N VAL A 49 6.16 1.13 -3.64
CA VAL A 49 4.92 0.59 -3.07
C VAL A 49 4.84 -0.90 -3.37
N TYR A 50 4.47 -1.70 -2.37
CA TYR A 50 4.32 -3.14 -2.47
C TYR A 50 2.83 -3.50 -2.57
N ILE A 51 2.44 -4.07 -3.71
CA ILE A 51 1.06 -4.39 -4.05
C ILE A 51 0.85 -5.89 -3.82
N VAL A 52 -0.20 -6.23 -3.08
CA VAL A 52 -0.64 -7.60 -2.87
C VAL A 52 -1.75 -7.91 -3.86
N THR A 53 -1.52 -8.89 -4.73
CA THR A 53 -2.51 -9.37 -5.69
C THR A 53 -2.99 -10.75 -5.30
N ASP A 54 -4.27 -11.00 -5.59
CA ASP A 54 -4.93 -12.28 -5.39
C ASP A 54 -5.56 -12.75 -6.70
N THR A 55 -5.11 -13.90 -7.19
CA THR A 55 -5.57 -14.50 -8.44
C THR A 55 -6.36 -15.76 -8.14
N CYS A 56 -7.62 -15.76 -8.54
CA CYS A 56 -8.50 -16.93 -8.50
C CYS A 56 -8.48 -17.65 -9.86
N TYR A 57 -8.23 -18.95 -9.83
CA TYR A 57 -8.39 -19.82 -11.00
C TYR A 57 -9.63 -20.69 -10.78
N PRO A 58 -10.70 -20.51 -11.59
CA PRO A 58 -11.95 -21.25 -11.40
C PRO A 58 -11.83 -22.73 -11.74
N THR A 59 -10.94 -23.12 -12.67
CA THR A 59 -10.81 -24.52 -13.13
C THR A 59 -9.37 -24.97 -13.22
N VAL A 60 -9.16 -26.29 -13.34
CA VAL A 60 -7.82 -26.86 -13.59
C VAL A 60 -7.21 -26.29 -14.88
N SER A 61 -7.99 -26.31 -15.96
CA SER A 61 -7.54 -25.81 -17.28
C SER A 61 -7.17 -24.34 -17.25
N SER A 62 -7.88 -23.54 -16.44
CA SER A 62 -7.61 -22.11 -16.30
C SER A 62 -6.34 -21.88 -15.48
N PHE A 63 -6.06 -22.72 -14.47
CA PHE A 63 -4.79 -22.70 -13.74
C PHE A 63 -3.61 -23.04 -14.68
N ASP A 64 -3.71 -24.11 -15.45
CA ASP A 64 -2.67 -24.55 -16.39
C ASP A 64 -2.40 -23.52 -17.50
N SER A 65 -3.46 -22.87 -18.00
CA SER A 65 -3.36 -21.82 -19.03
C SER A 65 -3.03 -20.43 -18.45
N ASN A 66 -2.88 -20.31 -17.12
CA ASN A 66 -2.72 -19.06 -16.40
C ASN A 66 -3.84 -18.02 -16.63
N ILE A 67 -5.06 -18.48 -16.87
CA ILE A 67 -6.25 -17.66 -17.06
C ILE A 67 -7.00 -17.61 -15.72
N GLY A 68 -6.86 -16.50 -15.00
CA GLY A 68 -7.52 -16.30 -13.70
C GLY A 68 -7.97 -14.87 -13.51
N THR A 69 -8.85 -14.66 -12.54
CA THR A 69 -9.29 -13.32 -12.15
C THR A 69 -8.34 -12.79 -11.09
N THR A 70 -7.59 -11.74 -11.44
CA THR A 70 -6.67 -11.08 -10.51
C THR A 70 -7.33 -9.85 -9.90
N THR A 71 -7.29 -9.74 -8.58
CA THR A 71 -7.73 -8.57 -7.84
C THR A 71 -6.56 -8.00 -7.02
N VAL A 72 -6.53 -6.68 -6.84
CA VAL A 72 -5.61 -6.04 -5.91
C VAL A 72 -6.25 -6.07 -4.53
N ASP A 73 -5.62 -6.75 -3.58
CA ASP A 73 -6.10 -6.80 -2.20
C ASP A 73 -5.70 -5.54 -1.43
N SER A 74 -4.42 -5.17 -1.49
CA SER A 74 -3.90 -4.04 -0.73
C SER A 74 -2.55 -3.54 -1.24
N ALA A 75 -2.18 -2.32 -0.87
CA ALA A 75 -0.89 -1.72 -1.14
C ALA A 75 -0.20 -1.30 0.18
N HIS A 76 1.12 -1.43 0.23
CA HIS A 76 1.91 -1.26 1.45
C HIS A 76 3.20 -0.51 1.16
N SER A 77 3.67 0.29 2.12
CA SER A 77 4.98 0.96 2.01
C SER A 77 6.17 0.04 2.32
N THR A 78 5.94 -1.16 2.88
CA THR A 78 7.01 -2.10 3.25
C THR A 78 6.79 -3.51 2.71
N LYS A 79 7.89 -4.20 2.39
CA LYS A 79 7.86 -5.61 1.97
C LYS A 79 7.23 -6.50 3.03
N SER A 80 7.60 -6.30 4.29
CA SER A 80 7.22 -7.15 5.40
C SER A 80 5.70 -7.17 5.62
N SER A 81 5.05 -6.00 5.56
CA SER A 81 3.59 -5.92 5.73
C SER A 81 2.85 -6.52 4.54
N ALA A 82 3.30 -6.27 3.30
CA ALA A 82 2.72 -6.89 2.11
C ALA A 82 2.84 -8.41 2.12
N ASN A 83 4.01 -8.95 2.47
CA ASN A 83 4.24 -10.38 2.56
C ASN A 83 3.37 -11.04 3.65
N ALA A 84 3.28 -10.41 4.83
CA ALA A 84 2.42 -10.91 5.91
C ALA A 84 0.95 -10.95 5.49
N ARG A 85 0.50 -9.93 4.75
CA ARG A 85 -0.85 -9.88 4.19
C ARG A 85 -1.08 -10.97 3.15
N ALA A 86 -0.17 -11.13 2.19
CA ALA A 86 -0.29 -12.14 1.15
C ALA A 86 -0.28 -13.58 1.71
N LYS A 87 0.56 -13.86 2.71
CA LYS A 87 0.51 -15.12 3.46
C LYS A 87 -0.85 -15.31 4.11
N LYS A 88 -1.35 -14.31 4.83
CA LYS A 88 -2.66 -14.40 5.48
C LYS A 88 -3.77 -14.76 4.50
N ILE A 89 -3.80 -14.16 3.30
CA ILE A 89 -4.83 -14.42 2.29
C ILE A 89 -4.80 -15.89 1.83
N ILE A 90 -3.62 -16.44 1.54
CA ILE A 90 -3.56 -17.83 1.05
C ILE A 90 -3.95 -18.86 2.12
N TYR A 91 -3.69 -18.57 3.40
CA TYR A 91 -4.00 -19.46 4.52
C TYR A 91 -5.42 -19.25 5.09
N GLN A 92 -6.06 -18.12 4.82
CA GLN A 92 -7.40 -17.81 5.32
C GLN A 92 -8.46 -18.46 4.41
N ASN A 93 -8.73 -19.74 4.67
CA ASN A 93 -9.65 -20.63 3.93
C ASN A 93 -11.15 -20.32 4.21
N ASP A 94 -11.48 -19.71 5.34
CA ASP A 94 -12.83 -19.80 5.91
C ASP A 94 -13.92 -18.85 5.35
N GLY A 95 -13.61 -17.88 4.46
CA GLY A 95 -14.55 -16.77 4.22
C GLY A 95 -15.20 -16.64 2.84
N GLY A 96 -14.62 -17.22 1.80
CA GLY A 96 -14.84 -16.73 0.42
C GLY A 96 -14.99 -17.80 -0.65
N GLY A 97 -15.40 -19.02 -0.26
CA GLY A 97 -15.69 -20.07 -1.24
C GLY A 97 -14.46 -20.54 -2.02
N CYS A 98 -13.26 -20.56 -1.43
CA CYS A 98 -12.05 -21.14 -2.03
C CYS A 98 -11.45 -22.12 -1.02
N THR A 99 -11.70 -23.42 -1.19
CA THR A 99 -11.25 -24.44 -0.25
C THR A 99 -9.80 -24.86 -0.51
N VAL A 100 -8.86 -23.93 -0.42
CA VAL A 100 -7.43 -24.22 -0.64
C VAL A 100 -6.95 -25.27 0.37
N ASP A 101 -6.37 -26.36 -0.11
CA ASP A 101 -5.76 -27.37 0.74
C ASP A 101 -4.46 -26.80 1.32
N ILE A 102 -4.45 -26.56 2.63
CA ILE A 102 -3.31 -25.91 3.32
C ILE A 102 -2.03 -26.74 3.15
N ASP A 103 -2.16 -28.07 3.09
CA ASP A 103 -1.05 -28.99 2.90
C ASP A 103 -0.48 -28.95 1.47
N LYS A 104 -1.20 -28.30 0.53
CA LYS A 104 -0.79 -28.15 -0.87
C LYS A 104 -0.44 -26.71 -1.25
N ILE A 105 -0.24 -25.85 -0.26
CA ILE A 105 0.26 -24.50 -0.53
C ILE A 105 1.76 -24.56 -0.84
N ILE A 106 2.12 -24.04 -2.00
CA ILE A 106 3.50 -23.85 -2.43
C ILE A 106 3.85 -22.38 -2.18
N GLU A 107 4.82 -22.13 -1.30
CA GLU A 107 5.34 -20.79 -1.02
C GLU A 107 6.66 -20.56 -1.77
N GLU A 108 6.80 -19.41 -2.42
CA GLU A 108 8.02 -18.94 -3.06
C GLU A 108 8.34 -17.52 -2.59
N VAL A 109 9.62 -17.21 -2.40
CA VAL A 109 10.08 -15.85 -2.10
C VAL A 109 11.14 -15.44 -3.11
N ARG A 110 10.84 -14.42 -3.93
CA ARG A 110 11.79 -13.85 -4.90
C ARG A 110 12.09 -12.40 -4.56
N GLN A 111 13.37 -12.05 -4.44
CA GLN A 111 13.82 -10.69 -4.08
C GLN A 111 13.22 -10.16 -2.76
N GLY A 112 12.88 -11.08 -1.85
CA GLY A 112 12.20 -10.78 -0.59
C GLY A 112 10.69 -10.50 -0.72
N LEU A 113 10.08 -10.79 -1.87
CA LEU A 113 8.64 -10.69 -2.11
C LEU A 113 8.00 -12.08 -2.18
N TYR A 114 6.86 -12.21 -1.53
CA TYR A 114 6.15 -13.48 -1.38
C TYR A 114 5.28 -13.80 -2.60
N THR A 115 5.23 -15.08 -2.96
CA THR A 115 4.18 -15.67 -3.81
C THR A 115 3.75 -16.98 -3.18
N GLY A 116 2.45 -17.15 -2.96
CA GLY A 116 1.84 -18.40 -2.51
C GLY A 116 0.87 -18.92 -3.55
N ILE A 117 0.93 -20.21 -3.84
CA ILE A 117 -0.02 -20.89 -4.73
C ILE A 117 -0.64 -22.03 -3.94
N GLY A 118 -1.95 -21.96 -3.74
CA GLY A 118 -2.72 -22.98 -3.09
C GLY A 118 -3.66 -23.67 -4.07
N VAL A 119 -3.64 -24.99 -4.08
CA VAL A 119 -4.53 -25.80 -4.92
C VAL A 119 -5.49 -26.56 -4.00
N GLY A 120 -6.79 -26.41 -4.20
CA GLY A 120 -7.73 -27.05 -3.29
C GLY A 120 -9.20 -26.89 -3.67
N GLY A 121 -9.78 -28.01 -4.06
CA GLY A 121 -11.19 -28.34 -4.03
C GLY A 121 -11.27 -29.86 -4.19
N LYS A 122 -12.11 -30.54 -3.40
CA LYS A 122 -12.36 -31.97 -3.66
C LYS A 122 -13.09 -32.18 -5.00
N GLU A 123 -13.75 -31.13 -5.51
CA GLU A 123 -14.45 -31.07 -6.79
C GLU A 123 -14.47 -29.61 -7.27
N GLU A 124 -14.39 -29.36 -8.58
CA GLU A 124 -14.70 -28.06 -9.18
C GLU A 124 -16.15 -27.70 -8.81
N LYS A 125 -16.33 -26.79 -7.86
CA LYS A 125 -17.66 -26.30 -7.50
C LYS A 125 -17.95 -25.02 -8.24
N GLU A 126 -19.15 -24.96 -8.82
CA GLU A 126 -19.66 -23.75 -9.45
C GLU A 126 -19.65 -22.59 -8.43
N GLY A 127 -18.92 -21.52 -8.76
CA GLY A 127 -18.73 -20.35 -7.88
C GLY A 127 -17.55 -20.41 -6.90
N CYS A 128 -16.67 -21.42 -7.00
CA CYS A 128 -15.49 -21.58 -6.13
C CYS A 128 -14.18 -21.56 -6.94
N CYS A 129 -13.08 -21.03 -6.39
CA CYS A 129 -11.76 -21.11 -7.03
C CYS A 129 -11.14 -22.50 -6.83
N PHE A 130 -10.78 -23.17 -7.93
CA PHE A 130 -10.01 -24.41 -7.93
C PHE A 130 -8.60 -24.22 -7.36
N ALA A 131 -7.94 -23.13 -7.78
CA ALA A 131 -6.64 -22.74 -7.27
C ALA A 131 -6.62 -21.23 -6.99
N ARG A 132 -5.76 -20.83 -6.07
CA ARG A 132 -5.56 -19.44 -5.68
C ARG A 132 -4.08 -19.11 -5.65
N ARG A 133 -3.70 -17.98 -6.22
CA ARG A 133 -2.34 -17.47 -6.16
C ARG A 133 -2.34 -16.08 -5.53
N CYS A 134 -1.63 -15.91 -4.43
CA CYS A 134 -1.40 -14.60 -3.84
C CYS A 134 0.05 -14.18 -4.11
N ALA A 135 0.29 -12.99 -4.66
CA ALA A 135 1.63 -12.51 -4.98
C ALA A 135 1.85 -11.08 -4.46
N VAL A 136 3.11 -10.74 -4.24
CA VAL A 136 3.54 -9.39 -3.88
C VAL A 136 4.46 -8.83 -4.96
N GLU A 137 4.15 -7.63 -5.44
CA GLU A 137 4.94 -6.93 -6.45
C GLU A 137 5.37 -5.56 -5.94
N GLY A 138 6.63 -5.19 -6.16
CA GLY A 138 7.14 -3.84 -5.84
C GLY A 138 7.02 -2.93 -7.07
N LYS A 139 6.36 -1.78 -6.91
CA LYS A 139 6.16 -0.78 -7.96
C LYS A 139 6.78 0.54 -7.52
N LEU A 140 7.61 1.13 -8.38
CA LEU A 140 8.11 2.50 -8.21
C LEU A 140 7.00 3.47 -8.61
N VAL A 141 6.74 4.47 -7.75
CA VAL A 141 5.78 5.54 -7.97
C VAL A 141 6.52 6.86 -7.77
N ASP A 142 6.39 7.77 -8.73
CA ASP A 142 6.95 9.12 -8.64
C ASP A 142 6.01 10.01 -7.81
N GLU A 143 6.57 10.74 -6.85
CA GLU A 143 5.87 11.64 -5.93
C GLU A 143 5.61 13.04 -6.55
N ASP A 144 5.36 13.14 -7.86
CA ASP A 144 5.25 14.44 -8.53
C ASP A 144 3.90 14.61 -9.24
N SER A 145 2.99 15.30 -8.55
CA SER A 145 1.90 16.05 -9.17
C SER A 145 1.63 17.25 -8.26
N GLU A 146 2.59 18.16 -8.22
CA GLU A 146 2.37 19.54 -7.77
C GLU A 146 1.56 20.27 -8.86
N ASP A 147 0.23 20.21 -8.79
CA ASP A 147 -0.62 21.18 -9.48
C ASP A 147 -0.67 22.45 -8.62
N GLU A 148 0.44 23.19 -8.62
CA GLU A 148 0.47 24.56 -8.12
C GLU A 148 -0.18 25.46 -9.19
N GLU A 149 -1.52 25.42 -9.29
CA GLU A 149 -2.26 26.49 -9.96
C GLU A 149 -2.14 27.75 -9.11
N SER A 150 -1.04 28.46 -9.36
CA SER A 150 -0.72 29.76 -8.80
C SER A 150 -1.86 30.74 -9.12
N GLY A 151 -2.58 31.16 -8.08
CA GLY A 151 -3.62 32.17 -8.19
C GLY A 151 -3.09 33.49 -8.75
N GLU A 152 -3.68 33.95 -9.85
CA GLU A 152 -3.67 35.36 -10.27
C GLU A 152 -5.01 35.98 -9.83
N SER A 153 -4.92 36.91 -8.88
CA SER A 153 -6.04 37.76 -8.49
C SER A 153 -6.28 38.83 -9.56
N GLY A 154 -7.30 38.63 -10.40
CA GLY A 154 -7.79 39.64 -11.33
C GLY A 154 -9.11 40.26 -10.85
N VAL A 155 -9.04 41.43 -10.23
CA VAL A 155 -10.19 42.29 -9.93
C VAL A 155 -10.90 42.71 -11.22
N GLY A 156 -12.23 42.60 -11.24
CA GLY A 156 -13.07 42.98 -12.39
C GLY A 156 -14.54 43.05 -12.00
N GLU A 157 -14.91 44.15 -11.36
CA GLU A 157 -16.27 44.61 -11.13
C GLU A 157 -17.04 44.81 -12.46
N LEU A 158 -18.38 44.78 -12.39
CA LEU A 158 -19.38 45.44 -13.26
C LEU A 158 -20.35 44.53 -14.07
N ASP A 159 -21.57 44.49 -13.55
CA ASP A 159 -22.90 44.61 -14.19
C ASP A 159 -23.20 43.99 -15.57
N GLY A 160 -24.25 43.16 -15.58
CA GLY A 160 -24.94 42.74 -16.80
C GLY A 160 -26.27 42.03 -16.52
N VAL A 161 -27.30 42.78 -16.12
CA VAL A 161 -28.70 42.34 -16.19
C VAL A 161 -29.10 42.08 -17.64
N VAL A 162 -29.56 40.87 -17.95
CA VAL A 162 -30.49 40.65 -19.08
C VAL A 162 -31.52 39.61 -18.66
N ASP A 163 -32.62 40.10 -18.13
CA ASP A 163 -33.92 39.45 -18.17
C ASP A 163 -34.21 39.03 -19.62
N ARG A 164 -34.46 37.74 -19.85
CA ARG A 164 -35.02 37.30 -21.12
C ARG A 164 -36.18 36.37 -20.87
N ASP A 165 -37.32 37.02 -20.64
CA ASP A 165 -38.64 36.49 -20.95
C ASP A 165 -38.60 35.78 -22.31
N GLY A 166 -38.85 34.48 -22.25
CA GLY A 166 -38.94 33.59 -23.39
C GLY A 166 -40.15 32.69 -23.21
N ASP A 167 -41.30 33.33 -23.03
CA ASP A 167 -42.63 32.76 -23.20
C ASP A 167 -42.72 32.15 -24.60
N LEU A 168 -42.78 30.81 -24.67
CA LEU A 168 -43.19 30.08 -25.86
C LEU A 168 -44.07 28.92 -25.41
N ASP A 169 -45.35 29.24 -25.21
CA ASP A 169 -46.45 28.32 -25.49
C ASP A 169 -46.26 27.71 -26.89
N VAL A 170 -46.00 26.40 -26.96
CA VAL A 170 -46.21 25.63 -28.19
C VAL A 170 -47.06 24.41 -27.84
N ASP A 171 -48.36 24.67 -27.87
CA ASP A 171 -49.44 23.75 -28.19
C ASP A 171 -49.15 22.98 -29.48
N MET A 172 -49.31 21.64 -29.46
CA MET A 172 -50.04 20.84 -30.46
C MET A 172 -49.61 19.37 -30.42
N GLY A 173 -50.56 18.47 -30.12
CA GLY A 173 -50.58 17.09 -30.62
C GLY A 173 -50.88 16.01 -29.59
#